data_AF-A0A6N6T4S0-F1
#
_entry.id   AF-A0A6N6T4S0-F1
#
_cell.length_a   1.000
_cell.length_b   1.000
_cell.length_c   1.000
_cell.angle_alpha   90.00
_cell.angle_beta   90.00
_cell.angle_gamma   90.00
#
_symmetry.space_group_name_H-M   'P 1'
#
loop_
_entity.id
_entity.type
_entity.pdbx_description
1 polymer ?
#
loop_
_entity_poly.entity_id
_entity_poly.type
_entity_poly.pdbx_seq_one_letter_code
_entity_poly.pdbx_strand_id
1 'polypeptide(L)'
;MKDSISRHETRIDLAGEELPAMIEYEIDGPGPEGILISSVLLRRCVKERGDLSFDEMGIAYKVTFPEFISIEIFKFLNGQQLKLLAEDISADLEGQNWNEAMNEPNYINYDYPPNYAGVPV
;
A
#
# COMPACT_ATOMS: atom_id res chain seq x y z
N MET A 1 -6.35 21.68 10.78
CA MET A 1 -5.35 21.03 9.90
C MET A 1 -6.12 20.03 9.05
N LYS A 2 -5.67 19.73 7.83
CA LYS A 2 -6.30 18.67 7.03
C LYS A 2 -5.77 17.37 7.62
N ASP A 3 -6.62 16.61 8.30
CA ASP A 3 -6.28 15.28 8.82
C ASP A 3 -5.86 14.43 7.62
N SER A 4 -4.56 14.21 7.47
CA SER A 4 -4.02 13.47 6.35
C SER A 4 -4.17 11.99 6.68
N ILE A 5 -5.26 11.40 6.21
CA ILE A 5 -5.49 9.95 6.27
C ILE A 5 -4.31 9.26 5.55
N SER A 6 -3.56 8.48 6.32
CA SER A 6 -2.47 7.63 5.83
C SER A 6 -2.99 6.25 5.47
N ARG A 7 -2.22 5.50 4.69
CA ARG A 7 -2.60 4.18 4.16
C ARG A 7 -1.48 3.17 4.37
N HIS A 8 -1.86 1.99 4.87
CA HIS A 8 -0.96 0.85 5.07
C HIS A 8 -1.50 -0.40 4.37
N GLU A 9 -0.68 -1.04 3.54
CA GLU A 9 -1.03 -2.31 2.90
C GLU A 9 -0.45 -3.48 3.70
N THR A 10 -1.30 -4.43 4.08
CA THR A 10 -0.90 -5.59 4.88
C THR A 10 -1.75 -6.82 4.54
N ARG A 11 -1.61 -7.90 5.29
CA ARG A 11 -2.46 -9.09 5.21
C ARG A 11 -3.13 -9.35 6.55
N ILE A 12 -4.41 -9.73 6.52
CA ILE A 12 -5.19 -10.06 7.72
C ILE A 12 -5.66 -11.50 7.62
N ASP A 13 -5.40 -12.30 8.65
CA ASP A 13 -6.00 -13.63 8.80
C ASP A 13 -7.47 -13.49 9.22
N LEU A 14 -8.35 -13.99 8.36
CA LEU A 14 -9.75 -14.18 8.67
C LEU A 14 -10.12 -15.64 8.48
N ALA A 15 -10.52 -16.28 9.59
CA ALA A 15 -10.95 -17.67 9.62
C ALA A 15 -9.91 -18.67 9.06
N GLY A 16 -8.62 -18.38 9.18
CA GLY A 16 -7.51 -19.22 8.71
C GLY A 16 -7.07 -18.92 7.27
N GLU A 17 -7.59 -17.86 6.66
CA GLU A 17 -7.19 -17.39 5.35
C GLU A 17 -6.58 -15.98 5.44
N GLU A 18 -5.33 -15.84 5.02
CA GLU A 18 -4.68 -14.53 4.92
C GLU A 18 -5.14 -13.78 3.67
N LEU A 19 -5.86 -12.68 3.88
CA LEU A 19 -6.40 -11.84 2.82
C LEU A 19 -5.66 -10.50 2.74
N PRO A 20 -5.45 -9.94 1.53
CA PRO A 20 -4.87 -8.61 1.40
C PRO A 20 -5.80 -7.56 2.01
N ALA A 21 -5.24 -6.60 2.73
CA ALA A 21 -5.98 -5.52 3.36
C ALA A 21 -5.29 -4.17 3.14
N MET A 22 -6.10 -3.12 3.04
CA MET A 22 -5.68 -1.73 3.08
C MET A 22 -6.26 -1.11 4.35
N ILE A 23 -5.40 -0.49 5.15
CA ILE A 23 -5.76 0.16 6.40
C ILE A 23 -5.63 1.66 6.22
N GLU A 24 -6.69 2.39 6.54
CA GLU A 24 -6.67 3.84 6.62
C GLU A 24 -6.49 4.23 8.09
N TYR A 25 -5.53 5.11 8.38
CA TYR A 25 -5.19 5.50 9.75
C TYR A 25 -4.71 6.95 9.84
N GLU A 26 -4.80 7.50 11.05
CA GLU A 26 -4.25 8.79 11.44
C GLU A 26 -3.22 8.60 12.56
N ILE A 27 -2.31 9.56 12.70
CA ILE A 27 -1.28 9.56 13.73
C ILE A 27 -1.57 10.71 14.70
N ASP A 28 -1.85 10.38 15.96
CA ASP A 28 -2.12 11.31 17.06
C ASP A 28 -1.10 11.16 18.22
N GLY A 29 -0.04 10.38 18.02
CA GLY A 29 1.00 10.19 19.02
C GLY A 29 2.13 9.27 18.57
N PRO A 30 3.19 9.11 19.38
CA PRO A 30 4.23 8.12 19.14
C PRO A 30 3.71 6.71 19.45
N GLY A 31 4.34 5.71 18.82
CA GLY A 31 4.04 4.31 19.08
C GLY A 31 2.68 3.83 18.57
N PRO A 32 2.35 2.54 18.80
CA PRO A 32 1.10 1.94 18.33
C PRO A 32 -0.15 2.57 18.95
N GLU A 33 -0.06 3.10 20.17
CA GLU A 33 -1.16 3.81 20.84
C GLU A 33 -1.54 5.13 20.15
N GLY A 34 -0.60 5.73 19.39
CA GLY A 34 -0.82 6.92 18.60
C GLY A 34 -1.48 6.67 17.24
N ILE A 35 -1.71 5.40 16.87
CA ILE A 35 -2.27 5.03 15.57
C ILE A 35 -3.78 4.86 15.68
N LEU A 36 -4.51 5.77 15.05
CA LEU A 36 -5.96 5.79 15.00
C LEU A 36 -6.43 5.16 13.70
N ILE A 37 -6.80 3.88 13.74
CA ILE A 37 -7.34 3.17 12.59
C ILE A 37 -8.76 3.65 12.31
N SER A 38 -8.99 4.22 11.12
CA SER A 38 -10.28 4.75 10.68
C SER A 38 -11.04 3.79 9.77
N SER A 39 -10.34 2.99 8.95
CA SER A 39 -10.95 1.96 8.12
C SER A 39 -10.01 0.78 7.88
N VAL A 40 -10.60 -0.40 7.66
CA VAL A 40 -9.89 -1.63 7.25
C VAL A 40 -10.67 -2.24 6.10
N LEU A 41 -10.04 -2.26 4.92
CA LEU A 41 -10.61 -2.73 3.67
C LEU A 41 -9.93 -4.02 3.24
N LEU A 42 -10.64 -5.14 3.25
CA LEU A 42 -10.17 -6.33 2.54
C LEU A 42 -10.21 -6.06 1.05
N ARG A 43 -9.13 -6.37 0.34
CA ARG A 43 -9.00 -6.13 -1.09
C ARG A 43 -8.65 -7.41 -1.82
N ARG A 44 -9.31 -7.63 -2.95
CA ARG A 44 -8.92 -8.68 -3.90
C ARG A 44 -8.76 -8.08 -5.28
N CYS A 45 -7.60 -8.31 -5.90
CA CYS A 45 -7.39 -7.98 -7.31
C CYS A 45 -8.28 -8.88 -8.16
N VAL A 46 -9.09 -8.28 -9.04
CA VAL A 46 -9.99 -9.01 -9.95
C VAL A 46 -9.53 -8.91 -11.40
N LYS A 47 -8.79 -7.85 -11.76
CA LYS A 47 -8.15 -7.70 -13.06
C LYS A 47 -6.80 -7.02 -12.91
N GLU A 48 -5.81 -7.54 -13.62
CA GLU A 48 -4.47 -6.99 -13.67
C GLU A 48 -4.27 -6.06 -14.87
N ARG A 49 -3.20 -5.27 -14.81
CA ARG A 49 -2.83 -4.41 -15.93
C ARG A 49 -2.53 -5.27 -17.16
N GLY A 50 -3.21 -4.97 -18.26
CA GLY A 50 -3.08 -5.69 -19.53
C GLY A 50 -4.19 -6.69 -19.78
N ASP A 51 -5.02 -7.01 -18.78
CA ASP A 51 -6.20 -7.84 -18.96
C ASP A 51 -7.21 -7.18 -19.91
N LEU A 52 -8.00 -8.02 -20.59
CA LEU A 52 -9.12 -7.60 -21.40
C LEU A 52 -10.38 -7.54 -20.52
N SER A 53 -11.04 -6.39 -20.50
CA SER A 53 -12.28 -6.17 -19.77
C SER A 53 -13.37 -5.65 -20.70
N PHE A 54 -14.62 -5.70 -20.25
CA PHE A 54 -15.79 -5.23 -20.99
C PHE A 54 -16.57 -4.24 -20.14
N ASP A 55 -17.04 -3.15 -20.76
CA ASP A 55 -17.97 -2.23 -20.12
C ASP A 55 -19.41 -2.79 -20.09
N GLU A 56 -20.33 -2.03 -19.51
CA GLU A 56 -21.75 -2.41 -19.41
C GLU A 56 -22.45 -2.55 -20.79
N MET A 57 -21.86 -1.99 -21.85
CA MET A 57 -22.35 -2.09 -23.22
C MET A 57 -21.66 -3.22 -24.02
N GLY A 58 -20.72 -3.95 -23.40
CA GLY A 58 -19.97 -5.03 -24.02
C GLY A 58 -18.78 -4.58 -24.88
N ILE A 59 -18.34 -3.33 -24.75
CA ILE A 59 -17.15 -2.81 -25.45
C ILE A 59 -15.89 -3.25 -24.72
N ALA A 60 -14.98 -3.89 -25.45
CA ALA A 60 -13.73 -4.38 -24.90
C ALA A 60 -12.70 -3.25 -24.69
N TYR A 61 -12.05 -3.21 -23.53
CA TYR A 61 -10.95 -2.30 -23.22
C TYR A 61 -9.81 -3.05 -22.51
N LYS A 62 -8.59 -2.48 -22.59
CA LYS A 62 -7.44 -2.99 -21.82
C LYS A 62 -7.40 -2.33 -20.45
N VAL A 63 -7.26 -3.13 -19.42
CA VAL A 63 -7.11 -2.67 -18.03
C VAL A 63 -5.77 -1.96 -17.91
N THR A 64 -5.80 -0.69 -17.52
CA THR A 64 -4.60 0.16 -17.38
C THR A 64 -4.05 0.16 -15.96
N PHE A 65 -4.94 0.06 -14.97
CA PHE A 65 -4.61 -0.04 -13.55
C PHE A 65 -5.33 -1.25 -12.96
N PRO A 66 -4.71 -1.98 -12.00
CA PRO A 66 -5.35 -3.13 -11.39
C PRO A 66 -6.71 -2.76 -10.78
N GLU A 67 -7.72 -3.55 -11.10
CA GLU A 67 -9.07 -3.38 -10.57
C GLU A 67 -9.21 -4.25 -9.32
N PHE A 68 -9.69 -3.65 -8.23
CA PHE A 68 -9.90 -4.32 -6.95
C PHE A 68 -11.37 -4.32 -6.58
N ILE A 69 -11.83 -5.42 -5.99
CA ILE A 69 -13.03 -5.42 -5.15
C ILE A 69 -12.61 -5.26 -3.70
N SER A 70 -13.38 -4.48 -2.93
CA SER A 70 -13.05 -4.15 -1.55
C SER A 70 -14.26 -4.35 -0.64
N ILE A 71 -14.03 -4.81 0.58
CA ILE A 71 -15.06 -4.92 1.63
C ILE A 71 -14.53 -4.25 2.90
N GLU A 72 -15.29 -3.30 3.45
CA GLU A 72 -14.97 -2.68 4.73
C GLU A 72 -15.33 -3.62 5.89
N ILE A 73 -14.34 -3.93 6.72
CA ILE A 73 -14.48 -4.91 7.81
C ILE A 73 -14.18 -4.35 9.19
N PHE A 74 -13.83 -3.07 9.32
CA PHE A 74 -13.43 -2.46 10.59
C PHE A 74 -14.36 -2.80 11.76
N LYS A 75 -15.67 -2.76 11.53
CA LYS A 75 -16.71 -3.05 12.54
C LYS A 75 -16.77 -4.51 13.01
N PHE A 76 -16.14 -5.43 12.29
CA PHE A 76 -16.09 -6.85 12.63
C PHE A 76 -14.80 -7.25 13.36
N LEU A 77 -13.82 -6.34 13.43
CA LEU A 77 -12.57 -6.59 14.12
C LEU A 77 -12.73 -6.36 15.62
N ASN A 78 -12.15 -7.25 16.42
CA ASN A 78 -12.08 -7.07 17.86
C ASN A 78 -10.88 -6.17 18.26
N GLY A 79 -10.86 -5.72 19.52
CA GLY A 79 -9.82 -4.81 20.01
C GLY A 79 -8.40 -5.38 19.94
N GLN A 80 -8.24 -6.70 20.07
CA GLN A 80 -6.93 -7.34 19.96
C GLN A 80 -6.42 -7.31 18.50
N GLN A 81 -7.29 -7.56 17.53
CA GLN A 81 -6.96 -7.47 16.12
C GLN A 81 -6.58 -6.04 15.74
N LEU A 82 -7.36 -5.05 16.18
CA LEU A 82 -7.05 -3.63 15.93
C LEU A 82 -5.72 -3.22 16.55
N LYS A 83 -5.41 -3.72 17.76
CA LYS A 83 -4.12 -3.47 18.41
C LYS A 83 -2.95 -4.05 17.60
N LEU A 84 -3.07 -5.29 17.11
CA LEU A 84 -2.02 -5.91 16.29
C LEU A 84 -1.79 -5.13 14.98
N LEU A 85 -2.85 -4.62 14.38
CA LEU A 85 -2.74 -3.77 13.18
C LEU A 85 -2.02 -2.45 13.48
N ALA A 86 -2.31 -1.81 14.62
CA ALA A 86 -1.59 -0.61 15.04
C ALA A 86 -0.10 -0.89 15.32
N GLU A 87 0.22 -2.04 15.93
CA GLU A 87 1.61 -2.48 16.12
C GLU A 87 2.33 -2.70 14.79
N ASP A 88 1.68 -3.34 13.82
CA ASP A 88 2.22 -3.54 12.46
C ASP A 88 2.52 -2.20 11.77
N ILE A 89 1.57 -1.26 11.79
CA ILE A 89 1.76 0.06 11.19
C ILE A 89 2.88 0.83 11.90
N SER A 90 2.93 0.78 13.24
CA SER A 90 3.98 1.46 14.01
C SER A 90 5.37 0.90 13.68
N ALA A 91 5.48 -0.43 13.57
CA ALA A 91 6.72 -1.09 13.19
C ALA A 91 7.14 -0.75 11.75
N ASP A 92 6.20 -0.64 10.81
CA ASP A 92 6.49 -0.21 9.44
C ASP A 92 6.98 1.24 9.40
N LEU A 93 6.35 2.14 10.16
CA LEU A 93 6.80 3.54 10.29
C LEU A 93 8.21 3.65 10.90
N GLU A 94 8.51 2.84 11.91
CA GLU A 94 9.85 2.74 12.49
C GLU A 94 10.86 2.11 11.52
N GLY A 95 10.43 1.13 10.71
CA GLY A 95 11.22 0.51 9.65
C GLY A 95 11.51 1.44 8.47
N GLN A 96 10.57 2.34 8.15
CA GLN A 96 10.73 3.38 7.11
C GLN A 96 11.61 4.56 7.56
N ASN A 97 11.96 4.67 8.86
CA ASN A 97 12.95 5.63 9.35
C ASN A 97 14.41 5.34 8.89
N TRP A 98 14.65 4.30 8.09
CA TRP A 98 15.91 4.18 7.34
C TRP A 98 16.09 5.26 6.25
N ASN A 99 15.07 6.06 5.94
CA ASN A 99 15.21 7.23 5.06
C ASN A 99 16.08 8.36 5.67
N GLU A 100 16.39 8.34 6.97
CA GLU A 100 17.44 9.20 7.53
C GLU A 100 18.87 8.68 7.28
N ALA A 101 19.03 7.40 6.91
CA ALA A 101 20.34 6.81 6.56
C ALA A 101 20.65 6.83 5.05
N MET A 102 19.70 7.24 4.20
CA MET A 102 19.83 7.17 2.73
C MET A 102 19.77 8.54 2.03
N ASN A 103 20.00 9.64 2.77
CA ASN A 103 20.11 11.01 2.23
C ASN A 103 21.55 11.53 2.17
N GLU A 104 22.50 10.68 1.81
CA GLU A 104 23.63 11.15 1.01
C GLU A 104 23.39 10.76 -0.45
N PRO A 105 23.19 11.71 -1.37
CA PRO A 105 23.11 11.39 -2.78
C PRO A 105 24.48 10.90 -3.24
N ASN A 106 24.67 9.58 -3.30
CA ASN A 106 25.77 9.00 -4.06
C ASN A 106 25.45 9.22 -5.54
N TYR A 107 25.95 10.32 -6.10
CA TYR A 107 26.10 10.47 -7.54
C TYR A 107 27.09 9.43 -8.04
N ILE A 108 26.59 8.26 -8.42
CA ILE A 108 27.38 7.30 -9.18
C ILE A 108 27.45 7.84 -10.60
N ASN A 109 28.59 8.42 -10.98
CA ASN A 109 28.92 8.68 -12.38
C ASN A 109 28.97 7.32 -13.09
N TYR A 110 27.91 6.99 -13.83
CA TYR A 110 27.96 5.92 -14.80
C TYR A 110 28.64 6.44 -16.07
N ASP A 111 29.88 6.02 -16.30
CA ASP A 111 30.45 6.04 -17.66
C ASP A 111 29.68 5.01 -18.50
N TYR A 112 28.59 5.44 -19.13
CA TYR A 112 27.86 4.60 -20.06
C TYR A 112 28.78 4.26 -21.24
N PRO A 113 28.86 2.98 -21.66
CA PRO A 113 29.61 2.62 -22.85
C PRO A 113 29.04 3.37 -24.08
N PRO A 114 29.87 3.77 -25.06
CA PRO A 114 29.49 4.64 -26.20
C PRO A 114 28.33 4.14 -27.08
N ASN A 115 27.89 2.91 -26.86
CA ASN A 115 26.93 2.15 -27.63
C ASN A 115 25.65 1.83 -26.83
N TYR A 116 25.43 2.54 -25.71
CA TYR A 116 24.17 2.48 -24.98
C TYR A 116 23.05 3.21 -25.76
N ALA A 117 21.95 2.50 -26.01
CA ALA A 117 20.84 3.03 -26.79
C ALA A 117 20.22 4.25 -26.07
N GLY A 118 20.31 5.42 -26.70
CA GLY A 118 19.77 6.68 -26.19
C GLY A 118 20.79 7.77 -25.85
N VAL A 119 22.10 7.49 -25.97
CA VAL A 119 23.13 8.55 -25.92
C VAL A 119 23.30 9.11 -27.35
N PRO A 120 23.02 10.39 -27.60
CA PRO A 120 23.29 11.00 -28.89
C PRO A 120 24.82 11.06 -29.11
N VAL A 121 25.27 10.65 -30.30
CA VAL A 121 26.67 10.71 -30.74
C VAL A 121 27.11 12.15 -30.96
#